data_AF-A0A739MYZ9-F1
#
_entry.id   AF-A0A739MYZ9-F1
#
_cell.length_a   1.000
_cell.length_b   1.000
_cell.length_c   1.000
_cell.angle_alpha   90.00
_cell.angle_beta   90.00
_cell.angle_gamma   90.00
#
_symmetry.space_group_name_H-M   'P 1'
#
loop_
_entity.id
_entity.type
_entity.pdbx_description
1 polymer ?
#
loop_
_entity_poly.entity_id
_entity_poly.type
_entity_poly.pdbx_seq_one_letter_code
_entity_poly.pdbx_strand_id
1 'polypeptide(L)'
;MGGETSAIQRVAGKISDDIFSVFKWDRAARADMNWDCCQEAHSKKTHPSDVVFFYIDPYEEEMVYLNTDLKSYAEGTIGKKIVEGALTSLALATECANVSEEWRLKYVHDDSLGYNVRGLLFLYNHDNLYDKDFYENITKKLDHSSINCPPNIKLH
;
A
#
# COMPACT_ATOMS: atom_id res chain seq x y z
N MET A 1 0.63 11.30 23.06
CA MET A 1 1.70 10.36 22.66
C MET A 1 1.75 10.20 21.13
N GLY A 2 1.86 11.29 20.36
CA GLY A 2 1.82 11.24 18.88
C GLY A 2 3.13 11.61 18.17
N GLY A 3 4.15 12.03 18.92
CA GLY A 3 5.43 12.50 18.34
C GLY A 3 6.28 11.38 17.74
N GLU A 4 6.39 10.25 18.45
CA GLU A 4 7.23 9.11 18.06
C GLU A 4 6.70 8.39 16.82
N THR A 5 5.40 8.10 16.77
CA THR A 5 4.75 7.46 15.62
C THR A 5 4.89 8.31 14.35
N SER A 6 4.75 9.64 14.47
CA SER A 6 4.92 10.55 13.34
C SER A 6 6.35 10.55 12.78
N ALA A 7 7.36 10.40 13.64
CA ALA A 7 8.76 10.37 13.22
C ALA A 7 9.08 9.09 12.46
N ILE A 8 8.58 7.96 12.97
CA ILE A 8 8.75 6.64 12.35
C ILE A 8 8.09 6.62 10.96
N GLN A 9 6.87 7.15 10.82
CA GLN A 9 6.18 7.24 9.53
C GLN A 9 6.94 8.12 8.52
N ARG A 10 7.51 9.25 8.97
CA ARG A 10 8.34 10.11 8.08
C ARG A 10 9.57 9.39 7.57
N VAL A 11 10.22 8.56 8.39
CA VAL A 11 11.39 7.78 7.97
C VAL A 11 11.00 6.73 6.93
N ALA A 12 9.88 6.01 7.15
CA ALA A 12 9.39 5.04 6.16
C ALA A 12 9.08 5.70 4.81
N GLY A 13 8.46 6.89 4.82
CA GLY A 13 8.18 7.65 3.59
C GLY A 13 9.45 8.11 2.86
N LYS A 14 10.49 8.55 3.58
CA LYS A 14 11.76 8.93 2.95
C LYS A 14 12.47 7.73 2.33
N ILE A 15 12.50 6.61 3.04
CA ILE A 15 13.16 5.38 2.57
C ILE A 15 12.44 4.83 1.33
N SER A 16 11.11 4.84 1.32
CA SER A 16 10.35 4.40 0.14
C SER A 16 10.64 5.30 -1.07
N ASP A 17 10.71 6.62 -0.90
CA ASP A 17 11.09 7.54 -1.99
C ASP A 17 12.50 7.23 -2.53
N ASP A 18 13.49 7.08 -1.64
CA ASP A 18 14.88 6.84 -2.03
C ASP A 18 14.99 5.51 -2.81
N ILE A 19 14.33 4.45 -2.34
CA ILE A 19 14.31 3.14 -3.02
C ILE A 19 13.58 3.24 -4.36
N PHE A 20 12.38 3.82 -4.38
CA PHE A 20 11.53 3.77 -5.57
C PHE A 20 11.95 4.74 -6.68
N SER A 21 12.72 5.78 -6.34
CA SER A 21 13.35 6.67 -7.32
C SER A 21 14.26 5.92 -8.30
N VAL A 22 14.85 4.78 -7.90
CA VAL A 22 15.69 3.93 -8.76
C VAL A 22 14.88 3.31 -9.90
N PHE A 23 13.60 3.02 -9.67
CA PHE A 23 12.69 2.47 -10.69
C PHE A 23 12.11 3.54 -11.61
N LYS A 24 12.48 4.82 -11.42
CA LYS A 24 11.93 5.96 -12.14
C LYS A 24 10.41 6.07 -12.01
N TRP A 25 9.88 5.62 -10.87
CA TRP A 25 8.49 5.87 -10.52
C TRP A 25 8.36 7.29 -10.00
N ASP A 26 7.33 7.97 -10.46
CA ASP A 26 6.96 9.27 -9.93
C ASP A 26 6.09 9.10 -8.68
N ARG A 27 6.04 10.14 -7.86
CA ARG A 27 5.24 10.16 -6.63
C ARG A 27 4.14 11.20 -6.75
N ALA A 28 2.91 10.81 -6.41
CA ALA A 28 1.80 11.75 -6.33
C ALA A 28 2.06 12.80 -5.23
N ALA A 29 1.63 14.04 -5.49
CA ALA A 29 1.89 15.15 -4.56
C ALA A 29 1.12 15.01 -3.22
N ARG A 30 -0.02 14.31 -3.23
CA ARG A 30 -0.81 14.03 -2.03
C ARG A 30 -0.30 12.76 -1.35
N ALA A 31 -0.23 12.79 -0.03
CA ALA A 31 0.17 11.68 0.82
C ALA A 31 -0.64 11.74 2.13
N ASP A 32 -0.75 10.61 2.83
CA ASP A 32 -1.49 10.48 4.10
C ASP A 32 -2.93 11.01 4.00
N MET A 33 -3.68 10.51 3.01
CA MET A 33 -5.09 10.87 2.84
C MET A 33 -6.00 9.69 3.12
N ASN A 34 -7.12 9.99 3.76
CA ASN A 34 -8.28 9.10 3.78
C ASN A 34 -9.30 9.52 2.72
N TRP A 35 -10.05 8.54 2.22
CA TRP A 35 -11.07 8.71 1.20
C TRP A 35 -12.17 7.65 1.41
N ASP A 36 -13.36 7.90 0.89
CA ASP A 36 -14.56 7.12 1.21
C ASP A 36 -14.53 5.72 0.60
N CYS A 37 -15.00 4.74 1.37
CA CYS A 37 -15.18 3.37 0.91
C CYS A 37 -16.35 3.29 -0.08
N CYS A 38 -16.11 2.68 -1.24
CA CYS A 38 -17.11 2.55 -2.30
C CYS A 38 -17.94 1.26 -2.21
N GLN A 39 -17.59 0.33 -1.31
CA GLN A 39 -18.21 -0.98 -1.20
C GLN A 39 -18.79 -1.22 0.19
N GLU A 40 -20.11 -1.42 0.29
CA GLU A 40 -20.77 -1.74 1.57
C GLU A 40 -20.24 -3.05 2.18
N ALA A 41 -19.89 -4.02 1.32
CA ALA A 41 -19.37 -5.33 1.72
C ALA A 41 -18.07 -5.25 2.55
N HIS A 42 -17.32 -4.16 2.43
CA HIS A 42 -16.06 -3.98 3.19
C HIS A 42 -16.31 -3.69 4.67
N SER A 43 -17.53 -3.27 5.04
CA SER A 43 -17.84 -2.84 6.41
C SER A 43 -16.88 -1.75 6.94
N LYS A 44 -16.40 -0.88 6.04
CA LYS A 44 -15.51 0.25 6.32
C LYS A 44 -16.16 1.55 5.85
N LYS A 45 -15.79 2.65 6.50
CA LYS A 45 -16.21 3.99 6.08
C LYS A 45 -15.21 4.61 5.11
N THR A 46 -13.93 4.42 5.37
CA THR A 46 -12.84 5.04 4.61
C THR A 46 -11.70 4.06 4.38
N HIS A 47 -10.87 4.37 3.39
CA HIS A 47 -9.58 3.73 3.15
C HIS A 47 -8.45 4.76 3.24
N PRO A 48 -7.28 4.37 3.76
CA PRO A 48 -6.08 5.19 3.74
C PRO A 48 -5.26 4.99 2.46
N SER A 49 -4.51 6.02 2.10
CA SER A 49 -3.42 5.99 1.13
C SER A 49 -2.24 6.77 1.72
N ASP A 50 -1.21 6.06 2.20
CA ASP A 50 -0.05 6.71 2.81
C ASP A 50 0.76 7.45 1.74
N VAL A 51 0.99 6.79 0.60
CA VAL A 51 1.63 7.38 -0.57
C VAL A 51 1.13 6.67 -1.83
N VAL A 52 1.12 7.41 -2.94
CA VAL A 52 0.85 6.83 -4.27
C VAL A 52 2.07 7.07 -5.15
N PHE A 53 2.62 5.99 -5.68
CA PHE A 53 3.63 6.04 -6.75
C PHE A 53 2.96 5.74 -8.08
N PHE A 54 3.53 6.20 -9.19
CA PHE A 54 3.00 5.88 -10.50
C PHE A 54 4.07 5.79 -11.57
N TYR A 55 3.78 5.02 -12.62
CA TYR A 55 4.64 4.84 -13.78
C TYR A 55 3.81 4.41 -14.99
N ILE A 56 4.37 4.57 -16.19
CA ILE A 56 3.78 4.01 -17.42
C ILE A 56 4.20 2.54 -17.51
N ASP A 57 3.24 1.62 -17.59
CA ASP A 57 3.54 0.21 -17.84
C ASP A 57 4.13 0.06 -19.27
N PRO A 58 5.36 -0.45 -19.40
CA PRO A 58 6.04 -0.51 -20.69
C PRO A 58 5.44 -1.54 -21.65
N TYR A 59 4.55 -2.42 -21.18
CA TYR A 59 3.93 -3.48 -21.97
C TYR A 59 2.45 -3.23 -22.24
N GLU A 60 1.75 -2.57 -21.31
CA GLU A 60 0.30 -2.37 -21.39
C GLU A 60 -0.08 -0.96 -21.92
N GLU A 61 0.90 -0.07 -22.11
CA GLU A 61 0.70 1.34 -22.54
C GLU A 61 -0.31 2.10 -21.66
N GLU A 62 -0.48 1.71 -20.39
CA GLU A 62 -1.37 2.33 -19.41
C GLU A 62 -0.60 2.91 -18.22
N MET A 63 -1.23 3.84 -17.49
CA MET A 63 -0.66 4.35 -16.23
C MET A 63 -0.95 3.37 -15.09
N VAL A 64 0.09 2.91 -14.40
CA VAL A 64 -0.06 2.14 -13.17
C VAL A 64 0.14 3.07 -11.98
N TYR A 65 -0.86 3.12 -11.10
CA TYR A 65 -0.77 3.81 -9.81
C TYR A 65 -0.69 2.77 -8.69
N LEU A 66 0.32 2.89 -7.84
CA LEU A 66 0.58 2.03 -6.70
C LEU A 66 0.02 2.68 -5.43
N ASN A 67 -1.20 2.30 -5.03
CA ASN A 67 -1.75 2.68 -3.73
C ASN A 67 -0.93 1.98 -2.64
N THR A 68 -0.06 2.73 -1.97
CA THR A 68 0.95 2.15 -1.10
C THR A 68 0.60 2.34 0.37
N ASP A 69 0.66 1.25 1.13
CA ASP A 69 0.53 1.23 2.59
C ASP A 69 1.93 1.09 3.21
N LEU A 70 2.36 2.11 3.95
CA LEU A 70 3.67 2.15 4.60
C LEU A 70 3.54 1.65 6.04
N LYS A 71 4.02 0.43 6.27
CA LYS A 71 3.92 -0.22 7.58
C LYS A 71 5.30 -0.35 8.20
N SER A 72 5.49 0.44 9.26
CA SER A 72 6.69 0.36 10.09
C SER A 72 6.48 -0.57 11.28
N TYR A 73 7.48 -1.37 11.61
CA TYR A 73 7.45 -2.35 12.70
C TYR A 73 8.79 -2.42 13.45
N ALA A 74 8.71 -2.80 14.71
CA ALA A 74 9.81 -3.27 15.54
C ALA A 74 9.83 -4.81 15.55
N GLU A 75 10.95 -5.44 15.93
CA GLU A 75 11.11 -6.91 15.94
C GLU A 75 9.98 -7.63 16.67
N GLY A 76 9.59 -7.14 17.85
CA GLY A 76 8.53 -7.75 18.67
C GLY A 76 7.10 -7.49 18.18
N THR A 77 6.94 -6.63 17.16
CA THR A 77 5.63 -6.15 16.70
C THR A 77 5.27 -6.64 15.31
N ILE A 78 6.14 -7.39 14.65
CA ILE A 78 5.88 -7.95 13.32
C ILE A 78 5.51 -9.43 13.42
N GLY A 79 4.60 -9.86 12.57
CA GLY A 79 4.20 -11.25 12.49
C GLY A 79 3.14 -11.51 11.43
N LYS A 80 2.89 -12.80 11.17
CA LYS A 80 1.95 -13.30 10.16
C LYS A 80 0.61 -12.55 10.16
N LYS A 81 -0.09 -12.54 11.31
CA LYS A 81 -1.43 -11.92 11.42
C LYS A 81 -1.46 -10.43 11.09
N ILE A 82 -0.38 -9.71 11.39
CA ILE A 82 -0.28 -8.27 11.14
C ILE A 82 -0.13 -8.02 9.64
N VAL A 83 0.70 -8.83 8.97
CA VAL A 83 0.84 -8.78 7.51
C VAL A 83 -0.46 -9.20 6.81
N GLU A 84 -1.14 -10.25 7.26
CA GLU A 84 -2.45 -10.66 6.72
C GLU A 84 -3.51 -9.57 6.86
N GLY A 85 -3.55 -8.89 8.01
CA GLY A 85 -4.44 -7.76 8.25
C GLY A 85 -4.13 -6.55 7.36
N ALA A 86 -2.84 -6.24 7.19
CA ALA A 86 -2.39 -5.16 6.31
C ALA A 86 -2.74 -5.45 4.84
N LEU A 87 -2.43 -6.67 4.36
CA LEU A 87 -2.78 -7.12 3.00
C LEU A 87 -4.29 -7.10 2.77
N THR A 88 -5.08 -7.57 3.73
CA THR A 88 -6.56 -7.48 3.66
C THR A 88 -7.00 -6.02 3.53
N SER A 89 -6.50 -5.13 4.38
CA SER A 89 -6.89 -3.72 4.35
C SER A 89 -6.52 -3.05 3.02
N LEU A 90 -5.34 -3.38 2.49
CA LEU A 90 -4.83 -2.87 1.24
C LEU A 90 -5.59 -3.42 0.02
N ALA A 91 -5.96 -4.70 0.02
CA ALA A 91 -6.73 -5.31 -1.06
C ALA A 91 -8.11 -4.65 -1.19
N LEU A 92 -8.80 -4.43 -0.08
CA LEU A 92 -10.08 -3.69 -0.04
C LEU A 92 -9.91 -2.25 -0.54
N ALA A 93 -8.87 -1.54 -0.08
CA ALA A 93 -8.57 -0.20 -0.54
C ALA A 93 -8.26 -0.16 -2.05
N THR A 94 -7.57 -1.15 -2.58
CA THR A 94 -7.21 -1.23 -4.00
C THR A 94 -8.46 -1.46 -4.86
N GLU A 95 -9.39 -2.30 -4.43
CA GLU A 95 -10.68 -2.48 -5.12
C GLU A 95 -11.44 -1.15 -5.20
N CYS A 96 -11.60 -0.46 -4.07
CA CYS A 96 -12.30 0.81 -4.06
C CYS A 96 -11.55 1.89 -4.86
N ALA A 97 -10.22 1.91 -4.86
CA ALA A 97 -9.43 2.93 -5.56
C ALA A 97 -9.60 2.85 -7.08
N ASN A 98 -9.85 1.65 -7.62
CA ASN A 98 -10.13 1.46 -9.05
C ASN A 98 -11.50 2.02 -9.49
N VAL A 99 -12.43 2.27 -8.56
CA VAL A 99 -13.78 2.77 -8.88
C VAL A 99 -14.11 4.12 -8.24
N SER A 100 -13.29 4.58 -7.30
CA SER A 100 -13.52 5.80 -6.52
C SER A 100 -13.18 7.05 -7.32
N GLU A 101 -14.21 7.88 -7.55
CA GLU A 101 -14.02 9.22 -8.11
C GLU A 101 -13.21 10.13 -7.19
N GLU A 102 -13.42 10.03 -5.88
CA GLU A 102 -12.64 10.81 -4.90
C GLU A 102 -11.15 10.45 -4.99
N TRP A 103 -10.83 9.15 -5.07
CA TRP A 103 -9.45 8.69 -5.21
C TRP A 103 -8.84 9.19 -6.52
N ARG A 104 -9.56 9.06 -7.64
CA ARG A 104 -9.13 9.53 -8.96
C ARG A 104 -8.76 11.02 -8.93
N LEU A 105 -9.65 11.86 -8.39
CA LEU A 105 -9.43 13.31 -8.29
C LEU A 105 -8.27 13.71 -7.35
N LYS A 106 -7.82 12.80 -6.47
CA LYS A 106 -6.67 13.04 -5.59
C LYS A 106 -5.34 12.68 -6.23
N TYR A 107 -5.29 11.61 -7.01
CA TYR A 107 -4.02 10.97 -7.36
C TYR A 107 -3.75 10.81 -8.85
N VAL A 108 -4.80 10.76 -9.68
CA VAL A 108 -4.62 10.56 -11.12
C VAL A 108 -4.22 11.88 -11.75
N HIS A 109 -3.01 11.91 -12.31
CA HIS A 109 -2.44 13.08 -12.97
C HIS A 109 -2.81 13.16 -14.44
N ASP A 110 -2.87 12.00 -15.09
CA ASP A 110 -3.23 11.81 -16.49
C ASP A 110 -3.92 10.45 -16.62
N ASP A 111 -5.08 10.43 -17.27
CA ASP A 111 -5.88 9.25 -17.60
C ASP A 111 -6.08 9.07 -19.12
N SER A 112 -5.36 9.83 -19.96
CA SER A 112 -5.49 9.77 -21.41
C SER A 112 -5.16 8.40 -22.03
N LEU A 113 -4.23 7.68 -21.39
CA LEU A 113 -3.85 6.30 -21.73
C LEU A 113 -4.68 5.24 -21.02
N GLY A 114 -5.64 5.64 -20.18
CA GLY A 114 -6.21 4.77 -19.16
C GLY A 114 -5.26 4.56 -17.99
N TYR A 115 -5.80 4.00 -16.90
CA TYR A 115 -5.00 3.70 -15.73
C TYR A 115 -5.56 2.52 -14.93
N ASN A 116 -4.68 1.91 -14.13
CA ASN A 116 -5.00 0.85 -13.20
C ASN A 116 -4.39 1.15 -11.83
N VAL A 117 -5.15 0.91 -10.75
CA VAL A 117 -4.63 1.02 -9.39
C VAL A 117 -4.26 -0.35 -8.86
N ARG A 118 -2.98 -0.53 -8.50
CA ARG A 118 -2.46 -1.74 -7.84
C ARG A 118 -2.08 -1.41 -6.40
N GLY A 119 -2.18 -2.38 -5.50
CA GLY A 119 -1.79 -2.22 -4.09
C GLY A 119 -0.32 -2.55 -3.87
N LEU A 120 0.38 -1.76 -3.06
CA LEU A 120 1.75 -2.05 -2.62
C LEU A 120 1.86 -1.97 -1.09
N LEU A 121 2.21 -3.09 -0.43
CA LEU A 121 2.52 -3.07 0.99
C LEU A 121 4.03 -2.92 1.18
N PHE A 122 4.46 -1.82 1.79
CA PHE A 122 5.87 -1.58 2.10
C PHE A 122 6.12 -1.77 3.60
N LEU A 123 6.97 -2.73 3.95
CA LEU A 123 7.30 -3.09 5.32
C LEU A 123 8.69 -2.58 5.69
N TYR A 124 8.78 -1.78 6.74
CA TYR A 124 10.03 -1.19 7.23
C TYR A 124 10.31 -1.56 8.69
N ASN A 125 11.49 -2.13 8.94
CA ASN A 125 11.96 -2.42 10.29
C ASN A 125 12.65 -1.17 10.90
N HIS A 126 11.98 -0.46 11.80
CA HIS A 126 12.49 0.82 12.30
C HIS A 126 13.46 0.72 13.46
N ASP A 127 13.46 -0.39 14.20
CA ASP A 127 14.40 -0.61 15.32
C ASP A 127 15.70 -1.26 14.87
N ASN A 128 15.74 -1.78 13.64
CA ASN A 128 16.86 -2.51 13.07
C ASN A 128 17.26 -3.77 13.89
N LEU A 129 16.33 -4.32 14.67
CA LEU A 129 16.55 -5.49 15.54
C LEU A 129 16.02 -6.79 14.93
N TYR A 130 15.09 -6.74 13.97
CA TYR A 130 14.66 -7.92 13.22
C TYR A 130 15.81 -8.49 12.37
N ASP A 131 16.36 -9.62 12.80
CA ASP A 131 17.51 -10.31 12.21
C ASP A 131 17.16 -11.66 11.54
N LYS A 132 15.87 -12.02 11.55
CA LYS A 132 15.36 -13.29 11.03
C LYS A 132 15.09 -13.20 9.54
N ASP A 133 15.09 -14.34 8.85
CA ASP A 133 14.65 -14.41 7.46
C ASP A 133 13.15 -14.10 7.37
N PHE A 134 12.78 -12.96 6.79
CA PHE A 134 11.39 -12.50 6.72
C PHE A 134 10.52 -13.44 5.89
N TYR A 135 11.06 -14.00 4.80
CA TYR A 135 10.31 -14.86 3.90
C TYR A 135 9.93 -16.18 4.59
N GLU A 136 10.89 -16.87 5.18
CA GLU A 136 10.67 -18.14 5.89
C GLU A 136 9.83 -17.97 7.15
N ASN A 137 9.94 -16.82 7.83
CA ASN A 137 9.23 -16.60 9.09
C ASN A 137 7.83 -16.01 8.93
N ILE A 138 7.56 -15.29 7.83
CA ILE A 138 6.31 -14.56 7.64
C ILE A 138 5.70 -14.90 6.28
N THR A 139 6.33 -14.50 5.17
CA THR A 139 5.71 -14.56 3.83
C THR A 139 5.24 -15.96 3.45
N LYS A 140 6.10 -16.96 3.61
CA LYS A 140 5.79 -18.37 3.30
C LYS A 140 4.71 -18.99 4.20
N LYS A 141 4.49 -18.39 5.38
CA LYS A 141 3.52 -18.87 6.37
C LYS A 141 2.18 -18.17 6.28
N LEU A 142 2.03 -17.15 5.41
CA LEU A 142 0.77 -16.45 5.18
C LEU A 142 -0.30 -17.47 4.77
N ASP A 143 -1.47 -17.33 5.37
CA ASP A 143 -2.64 -18.10 5.00
C ASP A 143 -3.52 -17.23 4.10
N HIS A 144 -3.44 -17.47 2.79
CA HIS A 144 -4.21 -16.72 1.80
C HIS A 144 -5.73 -16.82 2.04
N SER A 145 -6.23 -17.86 2.70
CA SER A 145 -7.66 -17.97 3.03
C SER A 145 -8.09 -17.02 4.15
N SER A 146 -7.14 -16.57 4.98
CA SER A 146 -7.37 -15.57 6.04
C SER A 146 -7.30 -14.13 5.54
N ILE A 147 -6.73 -13.92 4.34
CA ILE A 147 -6.63 -12.60 3.72
C ILE A 147 -7.92 -12.37 2.93
N ASN A 148 -8.77 -11.45 3.39
CA ASN A 148 -9.98 -11.10 2.67
C ASN A 148 -9.61 -10.25 1.44
N CYS A 149 -9.43 -10.93 0.32
CA CYS A 149 -9.10 -10.34 -0.96
C CYS A 149 -10.35 -10.32 -1.85
N PRO A 150 -10.79 -9.14 -2.34
CA PRO A 150 -11.87 -9.05 -3.31
C PRO A 150 -11.59 -9.89 -4.57
N PRO A 151 -12.63 -10.42 -5.24
CA PRO A 151 -12.47 -11.38 -6.34
C PRO A 151 -11.76 -10.80 -7.58
N ASN A 152 -11.81 -9.48 -7.75
CA ASN A 152 -11.13 -8.74 -8.82
C ASN A 152 -9.71 -8.30 -8.45
N ILE A 153 -9.26 -8.53 -7.21
CA ILE A 153 -7.91 -8.25 -6.76
C ILE A 153 -7.13 -9.56 -6.66
N LYS A 154 -5.88 -9.53 -7.15
CA LYS A 154 -4.96 -10.66 -7.06
C LYS A 154 -3.79 -10.29 -6.17
N LEU A 155 -3.44 -11.18 -5.27
CA LEU A 155 -2.22 -11.10 -4.46
C LEU A 155 -1.12 -11.87 -5.21
N HIS A 156 0.04 -11.24 -5.34
CA HIS A 156 1.21 -11.75 -6.03
C HIS A 156 2.33 -12.09 -5.04
#